data_AF-A0A2R8FB94-F1
#
_entry.id   AF-A0A2R8FB94-F1
#
_cell.length_a   1.000
_cell.length_b   1.000
_cell.length_c   1.000
_cell.angle_alpha   90.00
_cell.angle_beta   90.00
_cell.angle_gamma   90.00
#
_symmetry.space_group_name_H-M   'P 1'
#
loop_
_entity.id
_entity.type
_entity.pdbx_description
1 polymer ?
#
loop_
_entity_poly.entity_id
_entity_poly.type
_entity_poly.pdbx_seq_one_letter_code
_entity_poly.pdbx_strand_id
1 'polypeptide(L)'
;MNEKTLLLLLKKKKGLFLAILDLTQTESSLTTAELEKVLQQKKIFLSCIDKVDVQLKEFRHAFTSTLPKDIQEELEEIRAIINRILDTDKLNYIQKKREFGIYERP
;
A
#
# COMPACT_ATOMS: atom_id res chain seq x y z
N MET A 1 5.98 -19.67 -19.63
CA MET A 1 6.86 -18.48 -19.69
C MET A 1 6.15 -17.25 -19.11
N ASN A 2 5.66 -17.28 -17.86
CA ASN A 2 4.88 -16.17 -17.27
C ASN A 2 5.26 -15.80 -15.82
N GLU A 3 6.03 -16.64 -15.12
CA GLU A 3 6.33 -16.44 -13.69
C GLU A 3 7.28 -15.27 -13.43
N LYS A 4 8.31 -15.08 -14.26
CA LYS A 4 9.27 -13.97 -14.12
C LYS A 4 8.59 -12.60 -14.28
N THR A 5 7.70 -12.48 -15.26
CA THR A 5 6.94 -11.23 -15.50
C THR A 5 5.97 -10.96 -14.37
N LEU A 6 5.25 -12.00 -13.92
CA LEU A 6 4.36 -11.91 -12.76
C LEU A 6 5.12 -11.49 -11.49
N LEU A 7 6.26 -12.12 -11.19
CA LEU A 7 7.09 -11.75 -10.05
C LEU A 7 7.59 -10.31 -10.14
N LEU A 8 7.99 -9.85 -11.34
CA LEU A 8 8.39 -8.46 -11.56
C LEU A 8 7.23 -7.48 -11.29
N LEU A 9 6.02 -7.80 -11.74
CA LEU A 9 4.82 -6.99 -11.48
C LEU A 9 4.49 -6.95 -9.99
N LEU A 10 4.60 -8.08 -9.29
CA LEU A 10 4.40 -8.14 -7.83
C LEU A 10 5.44 -7.31 -7.08
N LYS A 11 6.72 -7.42 -7.44
CA LYS A 11 7.80 -6.58 -6.86
C LYS A 11 7.56 -5.10 -7.09
N LYS A 12 7.10 -4.73 -8.29
CA LYS A 12 6.71 -3.35 -8.60
C LYS A 12 5.54 -2.90 -7.71
N LYS A 13 4.51 -3.74 -7.56
CA LYS A 13 3.37 -3.47 -6.68
C LYS A 13 3.82 -3.29 -5.22
N LYS A 14 4.69 -4.16 -4.72
CA LYS A 14 5.29 -4.08 -3.39
C LYS A 14 6.03 -2.77 -3.18
N GLY A 15 6.87 -2.36 -4.13
CA GLY A 15 7.61 -1.09 -4.06
C GLY A 15 6.68 0.12 -3.94
N LEU A 16 5.56 0.13 -4.67
CA LEU A 16 4.55 1.20 -4.55
C LEU A 16 3.88 1.21 -3.17
N PHE A 17 3.56 0.05 -2.60
CA PHE A 17 3.04 -0.02 -1.23
C PHE A 17 4.07 0.40 -0.17
N LEU A 18 5.35 0.06 -0.33
CA LEU A 18 6.40 0.54 0.57
C LEU A 18 6.50 2.07 0.55
N ALA A 19 6.46 2.68 -0.64
CA ALA A 19 6.44 4.14 -0.74
C ALA A 19 5.20 4.76 -0.06
N ILE A 20 4.02 4.13 -0.18
CA ILE A 20 2.82 4.55 0.56
C ILE A 20 3.02 4.40 2.07
N LEU A 21 3.63 3.31 2.54
CA LEU A 21 3.90 3.10 3.96
C LEU A 21 4.84 4.17 4.51
N ASP A 22 5.94 4.47 3.82
CA ASP A 22 6.89 5.51 4.22
C ASP A 22 6.20 6.87 4.35
N LEU A 23 5.38 7.24 3.35
CA LEU A 23 4.57 8.46 3.40
C LEU A 23 3.63 8.44 4.61
N THR A 24 2.89 7.35 4.81
CA THR A 24 1.93 7.19 5.91
C THR A 24 2.58 7.34 7.27
N GLN A 25 3.79 6.79 7.47
CA GLN A 25 4.51 6.90 8.73
C GLN A 25 4.92 8.34 9.08
N THR A 26 5.01 9.23 8.10
CA THR A 26 5.39 10.64 8.32
C THR A 26 4.21 11.57 8.54
N GLU A 27 3.00 11.20 8.14
CA GLU A 27 1.81 12.07 8.09
C GLU A 27 1.48 12.78 9.40
N SER A 28 1.65 12.12 10.54
CA SER A 28 1.31 12.70 11.85
C SER A 28 2.15 13.93 12.20
N SER A 29 3.38 14.00 11.68
CA SER A 29 4.33 15.08 11.92
C SER A 29 4.23 16.25 10.92
N LEU A 30 3.40 16.10 9.88
CA LEU A 30 3.31 17.08 8.80
C LEU A 30 2.38 18.25 9.15
N THR A 31 2.70 19.42 8.61
CA THR A 31 1.76 20.53 8.51
C THR A 31 0.65 20.21 7.50
N THR A 32 -0.47 20.94 7.54
CA THR A 32 -1.59 20.75 6.60
C THR A 32 -1.16 20.84 5.14
N ALA A 33 -0.32 21.83 4.79
CA ALA A 33 0.15 22.02 3.41
C ALA A 33 1.08 20.90 2.93
N GLU A 34 1.88 20.32 3.82
CA GLU A 34 2.72 19.15 3.51
C GLU A 34 1.88 17.89 3.40
N LEU A 35 0.90 17.72 4.28
CA LEU A 35 -0.03 16.60 4.27
C LEU A 35 -0.82 16.56 2.96
N GLU A 36 -1.31 17.70 2.44
CA GLU A 36 -1.98 17.77 1.14
C GLU A 36 -1.09 17.23 0.01
N LYS A 37 0.20 17.60 -0.02
CA LYS A 37 1.15 17.09 -1.02
C LYS A 37 1.35 15.59 -0.89
N VAL A 38 1.50 15.09 0.34
CA VAL A 38 1.67 13.65 0.62
C VAL A 38 0.43 12.86 0.22
N LEU A 39 -0.78 13.36 0.50
CA LEU A 39 -2.03 12.73 0.07
C LEU A 39 -2.14 12.68 -1.45
N GLN A 40 -1.71 13.73 -2.15
CA GLN A 40 -1.66 13.73 -3.61
C GLN A 40 -0.68 12.68 -4.14
N GLN A 41 0.50 12.53 -3.53
CA GLN A 41 1.47 11.49 -3.89
C GLN A 41 0.92 10.08 -3.63
N LYS A 42 0.29 9.83 -2.48
CA LYS A 42 -0.39 8.55 -2.17
C LYS A 42 -1.45 8.23 -3.24
N LYS A 43 -2.25 9.21 -3.67
CA LYS A 43 -3.24 9.02 -4.74
C LYS A 43 -2.60 8.63 -6.08
N ILE A 44 -1.46 9.21 -6.43
CA ILE A 44 -0.70 8.83 -7.63
C ILE A 44 -0.20 7.39 -7.51
N PHE A 45 0.36 7.00 -6.37
CA PHE A 45 0.84 5.63 -6.15
C PHE A 45 -0.28 4.60 -6.18
N LEU A 46 -1.45 4.89 -5.59
CA LEU A 46 -2.63 4.04 -5.69
C LEU A 46 -3.09 3.86 -7.15
N SER A 47 -3.12 4.94 -7.94
CA SER A 47 -3.44 4.83 -9.37
C SER A 47 -2.41 3.99 -10.14
N CYS A 48 -1.13 4.06 -9.77
CA CYS A 48 -0.09 3.19 -10.34
C CYS A 48 -0.31 1.72 -9.94
N ILE A 49 -0.72 1.45 -8.69
CA ILE A 49 -1.07 0.11 -8.22
C ILE A 49 -2.26 -0.44 -9.02
N ASP A 50 -3.30 0.35 -9.25
CA ASP A 50 -4.46 -0.06 -10.06
C ASP A 50 -4.04 -0.51 -11.47
N LYS A 51 -3.10 0.22 -12.10
CA LYS A 51 -2.56 -0.15 -13.41
C LYS A 51 -1.80 -1.48 -13.36
N VAL A 52 -1.00 -1.70 -12.32
CA VAL A 52 -0.31 -2.99 -12.11
C VAL A 52 -1.33 -4.11 -11.88
N ASP A 53 -2.41 -3.84 -11.17
CA ASP A 53 -3.48 -4.82 -10.94
C ASP A 53 -4.25 -5.20 -12.20
N VAL A 54 -4.45 -4.26 -13.13
CA VAL A 54 -4.98 -4.57 -14.46
C VAL A 54 -4.03 -5.51 -15.20
N GLN A 55 -2.72 -5.23 -15.20
CA GLN A 55 -1.73 -6.10 -15.84
C GLN A 55 -1.70 -7.49 -15.18
N LEU A 56 -1.74 -7.58 -13.85
CA LEU A 56 -1.76 -8.85 -13.13
C LEU A 56 -3.00 -9.69 -13.45
N LYS A 57 -4.17 -9.07 -13.73
CA LYS A 57 -5.38 -9.80 -14.13
C LYS A 57 -5.20 -10.56 -15.44
N GLU A 58 -4.36 -10.08 -16.36
CA GLU A 58 -4.06 -10.77 -17.63
C GLU A 58 -3.35 -12.11 -17.39
N PHE A 59 -2.63 -12.25 -16.27
CA PHE A 59 -1.96 -13.48 -15.87
C PHE A 59 -2.89 -14.46 -15.13
N ARG A 60 -4.18 -14.13 -14.92
CA ARG A 60 -5.12 -15.03 -14.21
C ARG A 60 -5.19 -16.43 -14.78
N HIS A 61 -5.13 -16.55 -16.09
CA HIS A 61 -5.20 -17.83 -16.79
C HIS A 61 -3.89 -18.62 -16.75
N ALA A 62 -2.79 -17.98 -16.32
CA ALA A 62 -1.47 -18.59 -16.23
C ALA A 62 -1.14 -19.15 -14.84
N PHE A 63 -2.02 -18.93 -13.85
CA PHE A 63 -1.89 -19.53 -12.53
C PHE A 63 -2.26 -21.01 -12.61
N THR A 64 -1.26 -21.88 -12.49
CA THR A 64 -1.46 -23.29 -12.20
C THR A 64 -2.09 -23.45 -10.81
N SER A 65 -2.61 -24.64 -10.49
CA SER A 65 -3.20 -24.95 -9.17
C SER A 65 -2.25 -24.68 -8.00
N THR A 66 -0.94 -24.64 -8.26
CA THR A 66 0.10 -24.40 -7.25
C THR A 66 1.00 -23.27 -7.72
N LEU A 67 0.93 -22.13 -7.03
CA LEU A 67 1.82 -20.99 -7.28
C LEU A 67 3.27 -21.32 -6.91
N PRO A 68 4.27 -20.86 -7.67
CA PRO A 68 5.67 -20.93 -7.26
C PRO A 68 5.91 -20.24 -5.90
N LYS A 69 6.83 -20.80 -5.11
CA LYS A 69 7.13 -20.32 -3.74
C LYS A 69 7.47 -18.83 -3.71
N ASP A 70 8.34 -18.35 -4.59
CA ASP A 70 8.74 -16.94 -4.67
C ASP A 70 7.55 -15.99 -4.87
N ILE A 71 6.53 -16.43 -5.63
CA ILE A 71 5.32 -15.64 -5.86
C ILE A 71 4.43 -15.63 -4.60
N GLN A 72 4.35 -16.76 -3.90
CA GLN A 72 3.61 -16.83 -2.64
C GLN A 72 4.24 -15.92 -1.57
N GLU A 73 5.57 -15.99 -1.41
CA GLU A 73 6.32 -15.14 -0.48
C GLU A 73 6.10 -13.65 -0.78
N GLU A 74 6.22 -13.25 -2.05
CA GLU A 74 6.01 -11.86 -2.45
C GLU A 74 4.57 -11.37 -2.16
N LEU A 75 3.56 -12.24 -2.35
CA LEU A 75 2.16 -11.93 -2.01
C LEU A 75 1.92 -11.78 -0.51
N GLU A 76 2.55 -12.63 0.31
CA GLU A 76 2.49 -12.56 1.77
C GLU A 76 3.14 -11.27 2.29
N GLU A 77 4.30 -10.90 1.74
CA GLU A 77 4.99 -9.65 2.09
C GLU A 77 4.16 -8.42 1.70
N ILE A 78 3.57 -8.40 0.50
CA ILE A 78 2.64 -7.33 0.09
C ILE A 78 1.49 -7.21 1.09
N ARG A 79 0.87 -8.34 1.48
CA ARG A 79 -0.21 -8.35 2.47
C ARG A 79 0.25 -7.79 3.83
N ALA A 80 1.43 -8.17 4.29
CA ALA A 80 2.00 -7.66 5.53
C ALA A 80 2.22 -6.14 5.48
N ILE A 81 2.71 -5.61 4.35
CA ILE A 81 2.87 -4.17 4.14
C ILE A 81 1.53 -3.45 4.16
N ILE A 82 0.51 -3.98 3.48
CA ILE A 82 -0.84 -3.41 3.49
C ILE A 82 -1.38 -3.31 4.92
N ASN A 83 -1.27 -4.38 5.71
CA ASN A 83 -1.71 -4.36 7.11
C ASN A 83 -0.97 -3.29 7.92
N ARG A 84 0.34 -3.15 7.73
CA ARG A 84 1.12 -2.08 8.38
C ARG A 84 0.67 -0.67 7.98
N ILE A 85 0.28 -0.46 6.73
CA ILE A 85 -0.27 0.83 6.28
C ILE A 85 -1.56 1.11 7.05
N LEU A 86 -2.49 0.15 7.09
CA LEU A 86 -3.78 0.28 7.77
C LEU A 86 -3.61 0.55 9.27
N ASP A 87 -2.69 -0.15 9.93
CA ASP A 87 -2.39 0.06 11.34
C ASP A 87 -1.79 1.45 11.59
N THR A 88 -0.89 1.91 10.70
CA THR A 88 -0.28 3.24 10.81
C THR A 88 -1.32 4.35 10.57
N ASP A 89 -2.18 4.21 9.55
CA ASP A 89 -3.29 5.16 9.29
C ASP A 89 -4.21 5.26 10.52
N LYS A 90 -4.53 4.13 11.17
CA LYS A 90 -5.33 4.11 12.39
C LYS A 90 -4.66 4.88 13.54
N LEU A 91 -3.35 4.72 13.71
CA LEU A 91 -2.59 5.46 14.72
C LEU A 91 -2.56 6.96 14.42
N ASN A 92 -2.29 7.34 13.16
CA ASN A 92 -2.29 8.74 12.72
C ASN A 92 -3.65 9.41 12.97
N TYR A 93 -4.74 8.71 12.65
CA TYR A 93 -6.10 9.20 12.90
C TYR A 93 -6.35 9.44 14.40
N ILE A 94 -5.99 8.48 15.26
CA ILE A 94 -6.16 8.61 16.72
C ILE A 94 -5.33 9.80 17.25
N GLN A 95 -4.09 9.96 16.78
CA GLN A 95 -3.23 11.07 17.17
C GLN A 95 -3.83 12.42 16.76
N LYS A 96 -4.24 12.58 15.50
CA LYS A 96 -4.89 13.81 15.02
C LYS A 96 -6.20 14.08 15.75
N LYS A 97 -7.01 13.06 16.02
CA LYS A 97 -8.25 13.20 16.82
C LYS A 97 -7.97 13.79 18.21
N ARG A 98 -6.88 13.36 18.87
CA ARG A 98 -6.41 13.94 20.15
C ARG A 98 -5.91 15.37 19.99
N GLU A 99 -5.10 15.66 18.97
CA GLU A 99 -4.56 17.00 18.68
C GLU A 99 -5.68 18.04 18.45
N PHE A 100 -6.74 17.65 17.75
CA PHE A 100 -7.91 18.52 17.50
C PHE A 100 -8.88 18.62 18.67
N GLY A 101 -8.61 17.97 19.81
CA GLY A 101 -9.48 18.00 20.98
C GLY A 101 -10.88 17.43 20.72
N ILE A 102 -11.03 16.57 19.71
CA ILE A 102 -12.28 15.84 19.43
C ILE A 102 -12.36 14.68 20.43
N TYR A 103 -12.49 15.03 21.71
CA TYR A 103 -12.97 14.11 22.72
C TYR A 103 -14.39 13.75 22.33
N GLU A 104 -14.66 12.45 22.23
CA GLU A 104 -16.01 11.93 22.08
C GLU A 104 -16.88 12.60 23.13
N ARG A 105 -17.91 13.36 22.69
CA ARG A 105 -18.92 13.86 23.63
C ARG A 105 -19.46 12.63 24.39
N PRO A 106 -19.66 12.75 25.72
CA PRO A 106 -20.04 11.63 26.58
C PRO A 106 -21.30 10.91 26.11
#